data_AF-A0A956EFE5-F1
#
_entry.id   AF-A0A956EFE5-F1
#
_cell.length_a   1.000
_cell.length_b   1.000
_cell.length_c   1.000
_cell.angle_alpha   90.00
_cell.angle_beta   90.00
_cell.angle_gamma   90.00
#
_symmetry.space_group_name_H-M   'P 1'
#
loop_
_entity.id
_entity.type
_entity.pdbx_description
1 polymer ?
#
loop_
_entity_poly.entity_id
_entity_poly.type
_entity_poly.pdbx_seq_one_letter_code
_entity_poly.pdbx_strand_id
1 'polypeptide(L)'
;MFFKGSYQQTMTVPGAPGTRSRASGYDTRPTAMNPLLPQQITFTVGGTASDGDYTFTLVDEDNNEVVVAFTRGAGETNTQIAAGLAARLNAISWANDAFDASNAGAVGTAVGKHPGKTYSWKSVAAPGTGTLLLAESVAAGGSNIAPGAVVVRSASGDPSTGSMDEIRNVTGSDAVTAVWGIAEQVQIPDEIDENGNVDRNIKPGEHASVATKGYFWLETETALSTSDTVYVRFTAGAGETAGHLRNDADGGDAKDMSAYMKVITPATSDSLFAEVSINFAP
;
A
#
# COMPACT_ATOMS: atom_id res chain seq x y z
N MET A 1 8.16 9.04 25.20
CA MET A 1 8.98 10.20 24.80
C MET A 1 8.44 10.65 23.46
N PHE A 2 7.63 11.72 23.43
CA PHE A 2 6.99 12.21 22.21
C PHE A 2 7.93 13.19 21.52
N PHE A 3 8.38 12.88 20.31
CA PHE A 3 9.14 13.82 19.50
C PHE A 3 8.18 14.85 18.89
N LYS A 4 8.32 16.10 19.33
CA LYS A 4 7.60 17.27 18.82
C LYS A 4 8.56 18.01 17.88
N GLY A 5 8.61 17.60 16.62
CA GLY A 5 9.38 18.31 15.59
C GLY A 5 8.58 19.52 15.07
N SER A 6 9.03 20.72 15.40
CA SER A 6 8.44 21.98 14.91
C SER A 6 9.17 22.46 13.65
N TYR A 7 8.58 22.23 12.47
CA TYR A 7 8.95 22.96 11.25
C TYR A 7 8.04 24.19 11.15
N GLN A 8 8.62 25.39 11.34
CA GLN A 8 7.95 26.65 11.06
C GLN A 8 8.19 27.01 9.59
N GLN A 9 7.11 27.12 8.80
CA GLN A 9 7.16 27.77 7.49
C GLN A 9 6.22 28.97 7.45
N THR A 10 6.72 30.05 6.88
CA THR A 10 6.09 31.36 6.75
C THR A 10 5.01 31.33 5.65
N MET A 11 3.90 32.03 5.90
CA MET A 11 2.69 32.09 5.05
C MET A 11 2.93 32.67 3.65
N THR A 12 2.27 32.11 2.63
CA THR A 12 2.01 32.77 1.34
C THR A 12 0.50 33.00 1.17
N VAL A 13 0.15 34.21 0.72
CA VAL A 13 -1.20 34.77 0.50
C VAL A 13 -2.00 33.96 -0.56
N PRO A 14 -3.35 33.92 -0.53
CA PRO A 14 -4.15 33.12 -1.47
C PRO A 14 -3.93 33.58 -2.91
N GLY A 15 -3.69 32.62 -3.81
CA GLY A 15 -3.52 32.87 -5.24
C GLY A 15 -4.85 32.84 -6.01
N ALA A 16 -4.74 32.66 -7.33
CA ALA A 16 -5.86 32.59 -8.27
C ALA A 16 -6.79 31.36 -8.04
N PRO A 17 -7.93 31.24 -8.75
CA PRO A 17 -8.80 30.06 -8.71
C PRO A 17 -7.97 28.77 -8.84
N GLY A 18 -8.12 27.86 -7.87
CA GLY A 18 -7.24 26.70 -7.70
C GLY A 18 -6.31 26.77 -6.47
N THR A 19 -6.20 27.93 -5.80
CA THR A 19 -5.50 27.98 -4.50
C THR A 19 -6.41 27.64 -3.33
N ARG A 20 -6.04 26.57 -2.62
CA ARG A 20 -6.68 26.14 -1.38
C ARG A 20 -6.43 27.16 -0.27
N SER A 21 -7.48 27.67 0.34
CA SER A 21 -7.42 28.48 1.56
C SER A 21 -6.90 27.61 2.71
N ARG A 22 -5.60 27.66 3.01
CA ARG A 22 -5.03 27.07 4.21
C ARG A 22 -5.32 28.00 5.40
N ALA A 23 -6.43 27.78 6.08
CA ALA A 23 -6.65 28.42 7.36
C ALA A 23 -5.60 27.91 8.37
N SER A 24 -4.93 28.85 9.04
CA SER A 24 -3.97 28.59 10.11
C SER A 24 -4.59 27.76 11.23
N GLY A 25 -3.89 26.70 11.62
CA GLY A 25 -4.28 25.70 12.61
C GLY A 25 -3.54 24.42 12.27
N TYR A 26 -3.34 23.53 13.24
CA TYR A 26 -2.97 22.15 12.89
C TYR A 26 -3.91 21.69 11.78
N ASP A 27 -3.40 21.00 10.77
CA ASP A 27 -4.26 20.29 9.85
C ASP A 27 -5.00 19.23 10.67
N THR A 28 -6.17 19.59 11.19
CA THR A 28 -7.01 18.70 12.00
C THR A 28 -7.72 17.69 11.12
N ARG A 29 -7.40 17.63 9.82
CA ARG A 29 -7.95 16.62 8.93
C ARG A 29 -7.37 15.26 9.34
N PRO A 30 -8.19 14.21 9.33
CA PRO A 30 -7.70 12.86 9.56
C PRO A 30 -6.58 12.54 8.58
N THR A 31 -5.56 11.82 9.04
CA THR A 31 -4.52 11.27 8.18
C THR A 31 -4.61 9.77 8.18
N ALA A 32 -4.21 9.16 7.07
CA ALA A 32 -4.15 7.72 6.94
C ALA A 32 -2.85 7.33 6.21
N MET A 33 -2.37 6.14 6.51
CA MET A 33 -1.10 5.62 5.98
C MET A 33 -1.38 4.73 4.77
N ASN A 34 -0.61 4.91 3.70
CA ASN A 34 -0.59 3.91 2.63
C ASN A 34 0.13 2.66 3.15
N PRO A 35 -0.54 1.50 3.26
CA PRO A 35 0.06 0.34 3.88
C PRO A 35 1.30 -0.09 3.12
N LEU A 36 2.40 -0.21 3.85
CA LEU A 36 3.53 -0.97 3.39
C LEU A 36 3.22 -2.46 3.55
N LEU A 37 3.33 -3.22 2.49
CA LEU A 37 3.39 -4.66 2.45
C LEU A 37 4.81 -5.14 2.78
N PRO A 38 4.95 -6.10 3.70
CA PRO A 38 6.20 -6.78 3.92
C PRO A 38 6.60 -7.62 2.69
N GLN A 39 7.90 -7.77 2.49
CA GLN A 39 8.40 -8.69 1.46
C GLN A 39 7.96 -10.12 1.77
N GLN A 40 7.55 -10.87 0.75
CA GLN A 40 7.33 -12.31 0.89
C GLN A 40 8.38 -13.05 0.06
N ILE A 41 8.98 -14.06 0.68
CA ILE A 41 10.04 -14.85 0.06
C ILE A 41 9.69 -16.33 0.20
N THR A 42 9.86 -17.10 -0.86
CA THR A 42 9.57 -18.54 -0.83
C THR A 42 10.80 -19.37 -1.20
N PHE A 43 10.89 -20.54 -0.58
CA PHE A 43 11.87 -21.55 -0.90
C PHE A 43 11.17 -22.90 -1.08
N THR A 44 11.66 -23.73 -1.99
CA THR A 44 11.10 -25.04 -2.32
C THR A 44 12.18 -26.10 -2.14
N VAL A 45 11.89 -27.10 -1.32
CA VAL A 45 12.72 -28.30 -1.18
C VAL A 45 12.28 -29.32 -2.22
N GLY A 46 13.19 -29.70 -3.11
CA GLY A 46 12.91 -30.59 -4.23
C GLY A 46 13.92 -31.72 -4.37
N GLY A 47 13.83 -32.42 -5.49
CA GLY A 47 14.67 -33.59 -5.79
C GLY A 47 14.44 -34.75 -4.83
N THR A 48 15.39 -35.69 -4.84
CA THR A 48 15.39 -36.82 -3.90
C THR A 48 16.08 -36.39 -2.61
N ALA A 49 15.30 -36.37 -1.52
CA ALA A 49 15.78 -36.04 -0.18
C ALA A 49 17.06 -36.83 0.15
N SER A 50 18.17 -36.11 0.35
CA SER A 50 19.49 -36.67 0.61
C SER A 50 19.92 -36.29 2.02
N ASP A 51 20.63 -37.19 2.72
CA ASP A 51 21.14 -36.89 4.05
C ASP A 51 22.22 -35.80 3.99
N GLY A 52 22.21 -34.90 4.96
CA GLY A 52 23.14 -33.77 5.04
C GLY A 52 22.45 -32.42 5.27
N ASP A 53 23.23 -31.36 5.12
CA ASP A 53 22.80 -30.00 5.44
C ASP A 53 22.13 -29.33 4.25
N TYR A 54 20.88 -28.92 4.45
CA TYR A 54 20.19 -27.96 3.60
C TYR A 54 20.42 -26.58 4.19
N THR A 55 21.01 -25.68 3.40
CA THR A 55 21.35 -24.34 3.89
C THR A 55 20.94 -23.25 2.92
N PHE A 56 20.60 -22.09 3.46
CA PHE A 56 20.41 -20.88 2.70
C PHE A 56 20.88 -19.66 3.49
N THR A 57 21.20 -18.58 2.78
CA THR A 57 21.61 -17.30 3.37
C THR A 57 20.70 -16.19 2.89
N LEU A 58 20.09 -15.44 3.81
CA LEU A 58 19.42 -14.16 3.52
C LEU A 58 20.36 -13.02 3.86
N VAL A 59 20.23 -11.92 3.11
CA VAL A 59 20.86 -10.64 3.42
C VAL A 59 19.85 -9.51 3.37
N ASP A 60 19.97 -8.54 4.27
CA ASP A 60 19.19 -7.30 4.21
C ASP A 60 19.87 -6.25 3.31
N GLU A 61 19.23 -5.08 3.18
CA GLU A 61 19.74 -3.92 2.42
C GLU A 61 21.07 -3.35 2.95
N ASP A 62 21.42 -3.63 4.21
CA ASP A 62 22.66 -3.22 4.85
C ASP A 62 23.77 -4.30 4.75
N ASN A 63 23.49 -5.40 4.03
CA ASN A 63 24.33 -6.60 3.91
C ASN A 63 24.54 -7.38 5.23
N ASN A 64 23.62 -7.27 6.19
CA ASN A 64 23.61 -8.18 7.33
C ASN A 64 23.10 -9.55 6.89
N GLU A 65 23.81 -10.61 7.26
CA GLU A 65 23.51 -11.96 6.78
C GLU A 65 22.92 -12.85 7.87
N VAL A 66 21.98 -13.71 7.49
CA VAL A 66 21.59 -14.86 8.30
C VAL A 66 21.74 -16.13 7.50
N VAL A 67 22.39 -17.11 8.11
CA VAL A 67 22.50 -18.46 7.55
C VAL A 67 21.50 -19.33 8.28
N VAL A 68 20.60 -19.94 7.51
CA VAL A 68 19.71 -20.98 8.00
C VAL A 68 20.23 -22.32 7.54
N ALA A 69 20.31 -23.26 8.47
CA ALA A 69 20.77 -24.61 8.21
C ALA A 69 19.85 -25.62 8.88
N PHE A 70 19.47 -26.66 8.14
CA PHE A 70 18.75 -27.81 8.65
C PHE A 70 19.49 -29.08 8.20
N THR A 71 19.96 -29.86 9.18
CA THR A 71 20.56 -31.16 8.93
C THR A 71 19.46 -32.20 8.87
N ARG A 72 19.26 -32.79 7.70
CA ARG A 72 18.27 -33.83 7.49
C ARG A 72 18.67 -35.12 8.20
N GLY A 73 17.74 -35.70 8.96
CA GLY A 73 17.80 -37.06 9.49
C GLY A 73 17.33 -38.12 8.49
N ALA A 74 17.79 -39.37 8.68
CA ALA A 74 17.43 -40.47 7.80
C ALA A 74 15.90 -40.67 7.72
N GLY A 75 15.37 -40.74 6.50
CA GLY A 75 13.94 -40.97 6.25
C GLY A 75 13.06 -39.71 6.26
N GLU A 76 13.61 -38.53 6.55
CA GLU A 76 12.83 -37.28 6.47
C GLU A 76 12.47 -36.93 5.02
N THR A 77 11.24 -36.47 4.82
CA THR A 77 10.69 -36.04 3.53
C THR A 77 11.05 -34.58 3.23
N ASN A 78 10.91 -34.16 1.96
CA ASN A 78 11.07 -32.74 1.58
C ASN A 78 10.14 -31.80 2.38
N THR A 79 8.95 -32.27 2.78
CA THR A 79 8.05 -31.52 3.65
C THR A 79 8.62 -31.31 5.05
N GLN A 80 9.25 -32.33 5.63
CA GLN A 80 9.88 -32.21 6.96
C GLN A 80 11.11 -31.32 6.90
N ILE A 81 11.89 -31.40 5.81
CA ILE A 81 13.03 -30.51 5.58
C ILE A 81 12.56 -29.05 5.48
N ALA A 82 11.51 -28.77 4.69
CA ALA A 82 10.94 -27.43 4.56
C ALA A 82 10.42 -26.89 5.89
N ALA A 83 9.73 -27.73 6.68
CA ALA A 83 9.27 -27.39 8.02
C ALA A 83 10.45 -27.09 8.97
N GLY A 84 11.51 -27.90 8.92
CA GLY A 84 12.70 -27.72 9.73
C GLY A 84 13.45 -26.43 9.41
N LEU A 85 13.58 -26.09 8.12
CA LEU A 85 14.16 -24.83 7.66
C LEU A 85 13.32 -23.62 8.11
N ALA A 86 12.00 -23.67 7.97
CA ALA A 86 11.10 -22.59 8.42
C ALA A 86 11.17 -22.41 9.95
N ALA A 87 11.13 -23.51 10.72
CA ALA A 87 11.28 -23.48 12.17
C ALA A 87 12.64 -22.90 12.59
N ARG A 88 13.71 -23.23 11.85
CA ARG A 88 15.04 -22.70 12.14
C ARG A 88 15.14 -21.20 11.87
N LEU A 89 14.54 -20.72 10.78
CA LEU A 89 14.48 -19.29 10.47
C LEU A 89 13.79 -18.52 11.61
N ASN A 90 12.67 -19.02 12.13
CA ASN A 90 11.97 -18.44 13.29
C ASN A 90 12.73 -18.55 14.63
N ALA A 91 13.75 -19.40 14.72
CA ALA A 91 14.51 -19.61 15.96
C ALA A 91 15.76 -18.73 16.06
N ILE A 92 16.23 -18.16 14.96
CA ILE A 92 17.41 -17.29 14.95
C ILE A 92 16.96 -15.87 15.33
N SER A 93 17.48 -15.30 16.42
CA SER A 93 16.98 -14.02 16.98
C SER A 93 16.77 -12.93 15.92
N TRP A 94 17.78 -12.63 15.11
CA TRP A 94 17.68 -11.61 14.07
C TRP A 94 16.62 -11.94 13.01
N ALA A 95 16.57 -13.19 12.56
CA ALA A 95 15.60 -13.61 11.56
C ALA A 95 14.17 -13.70 12.12
N ASN A 96 14.01 -14.04 13.39
CA ASN A 96 12.74 -14.01 14.10
C ASN A 96 12.23 -12.58 14.23
N ASP A 97 13.11 -11.60 14.42
CA ASP A 97 12.70 -10.20 14.45
C ASP A 97 12.34 -9.70 13.04
N ALA A 98 13.00 -10.23 12.00
CA ALA A 98 12.81 -9.82 10.62
C ALA A 98 11.69 -10.55 9.86
N PHE A 99 11.33 -11.79 10.20
CA PHE A 99 10.41 -12.63 9.43
C PHE A 99 9.48 -13.49 10.30
N ASP A 100 8.33 -13.84 9.74
CA ASP A 100 7.52 -15.00 10.12
C ASP A 100 7.59 -16.07 9.03
N ALA A 101 8.18 -17.22 9.36
CA ALA A 101 8.33 -18.35 8.46
C ALA A 101 7.28 -19.43 8.71
N SER A 102 6.77 -20.01 7.62
CA SER A 102 5.82 -21.12 7.62
C SER A 102 6.13 -22.07 6.46
N ASN A 103 5.45 -23.21 6.40
CA ASN A 103 5.56 -24.13 5.29
C ASN A 103 4.21 -24.77 4.92
N ALA A 104 4.04 -25.05 3.62
CA ALA A 104 2.95 -25.82 3.08
C ALA A 104 3.53 -26.89 2.14
N GLY A 105 3.47 -28.16 2.56
CA GLY A 105 4.16 -29.24 1.86
C GLY A 105 5.67 -28.99 1.82
N ALA A 106 6.27 -29.12 0.64
CA ALA A 106 7.71 -28.91 0.43
C ALA A 106 8.10 -27.44 0.14
N VAL A 107 7.15 -26.51 0.26
CA VAL A 107 7.37 -25.07 0.05
C VAL A 107 7.38 -24.37 1.41
N GLY A 108 8.45 -23.65 1.71
CA GLY A 108 8.54 -22.70 2.80
C GLY A 108 8.26 -21.27 2.34
N THR A 109 7.62 -20.48 3.20
CA THR A 109 7.33 -19.07 2.98
C THR A 109 7.83 -18.28 4.18
N ALA A 110 8.63 -17.24 3.95
CA ALA A 110 9.05 -16.26 4.93
C ALA A 110 8.42 -14.91 4.58
N VAL A 111 7.60 -14.36 5.46
CA VAL A 111 6.99 -13.04 5.32
C VAL A 111 7.75 -12.07 6.21
N GLY A 112 8.24 -10.97 5.67
CA GLY A 112 8.91 -9.93 6.43
C GLY A 112 7.99 -9.37 7.53
N LYS A 113 8.56 -8.99 8.66
CA LYS A 113 7.86 -8.26 9.73
C LYS A 113 7.96 -6.76 9.56
N HIS A 114 8.94 -6.32 8.77
CA HIS A 114 9.23 -4.92 8.52
C HIS A 114 8.83 -4.56 7.10
N PRO A 115 7.74 -3.80 6.95
CA PRO A 115 7.34 -3.30 5.65
C PRO A 115 8.39 -2.33 5.06
N GLY A 116 8.52 -2.30 3.73
CA GLY A 116 9.50 -1.46 3.02
C GLY A 116 10.96 -1.93 3.11
N LYS A 117 11.31 -2.87 4.00
CA LYS A 117 12.64 -3.49 4.05
C LYS A 117 12.78 -4.55 2.97
N THR A 118 13.88 -4.49 2.24
CA THR A 118 14.22 -5.49 1.22
C THR A 118 15.24 -6.47 1.75
N TYR A 119 14.98 -7.75 1.49
CA TYR A 119 15.88 -8.85 1.77
C TYR A 119 16.11 -9.64 0.48
N SER A 120 17.28 -10.24 0.36
CA SER A 120 17.64 -11.03 -0.81
C SER A 120 18.33 -12.32 -0.40
N TRP A 121 18.21 -13.35 -1.25
CA TRP A 121 18.95 -14.58 -1.05
C TRP A 121 20.37 -14.42 -1.57
N LYS A 122 21.35 -14.72 -0.72
CA LYS A 122 22.76 -14.69 -1.12
C LYS A 122 23.25 -16.03 -1.62
N SER A 123 22.85 -17.13 -0.99
CA SER A 123 23.31 -18.48 -1.36
C SER A 123 22.34 -19.56 -0.92
N VAL A 124 22.37 -20.69 -1.63
CA VAL A 124 21.68 -21.93 -1.27
C VAL A 124 22.57 -23.13 -1.49
N ALA A 125 22.42 -24.14 -0.64
CA ALA A 125 23.03 -25.44 -0.81
C ALA A 125 22.06 -26.55 -0.36
N ALA A 126 22.10 -27.66 -1.08
CA ALA A 126 21.43 -28.90 -0.71
C ALA A 126 22.40 -30.08 -0.93
N PRO A 127 22.32 -31.14 -0.11
CA PRO A 127 23.22 -32.27 -0.22
C PRO A 127 22.80 -33.21 -1.35
N GLY A 128 23.78 -33.90 -1.94
CA GLY A 128 23.56 -35.00 -2.88
C GLY A 128 22.68 -34.62 -4.07
N THR A 129 21.54 -35.30 -4.20
CA THR A 129 20.55 -35.05 -5.26
C THR A 129 19.34 -34.24 -4.78
N GLY A 130 19.37 -33.78 -3.52
CA GLY A 130 18.37 -32.86 -3.01
C GLY A 130 18.51 -31.51 -3.70
N THR A 131 17.40 -30.77 -3.83
CA THR A 131 17.43 -29.41 -4.33
C THR A 131 16.80 -28.45 -3.34
N LEU A 132 17.34 -27.24 -3.29
CA LEU A 132 16.72 -26.11 -2.63
C LEU A 132 16.63 -24.99 -3.66
N LEU A 133 15.40 -24.69 -4.08
CA LEU A 133 15.12 -23.65 -5.05
C LEU A 133 14.53 -22.45 -4.32
N LEU A 134 14.98 -21.27 -4.69
CA LEU A 134 14.43 -20.03 -4.18
C LEU A 134 13.58 -19.44 -5.28
N ALA A 135 12.31 -19.15 -4.98
CA ALA A 135 11.52 -18.40 -5.94
C ALA A 135 11.77 -16.90 -5.75
N GLU A 136 11.41 -16.12 -6.77
CA GLU A 136 11.46 -14.66 -6.72
C GLU A 136 10.70 -14.13 -5.51
N SER A 137 11.29 -13.18 -4.81
CA SER A 137 10.63 -12.47 -3.72
C SER A 137 9.53 -11.57 -4.28
N VAL A 138 8.35 -11.59 -3.66
CA VAL A 138 7.42 -10.47 -3.81
C VAL A 138 8.04 -9.31 -3.05
N ALA A 139 8.51 -8.29 -3.79
CA ALA A 139 9.21 -7.15 -3.21
C ALA A 139 8.39 -6.51 -2.07
N ALA A 140 9.09 -6.04 -1.03
CA ALA A 140 8.47 -5.14 -0.08
C ALA A 140 7.94 -3.92 -0.84
N GLY A 141 6.81 -3.37 -0.40
CA GLY A 141 6.16 -2.30 -1.16
C GLY A 141 4.79 -2.03 -0.63
N GLY A 142 3.82 -1.83 -1.51
CA GLY A 142 2.44 -1.45 -1.22
C GLY A 142 1.84 -0.95 -2.52
N SER A 143 0.56 -0.64 -2.55
CA SER A 143 -0.01 -0.02 -3.74
C SER A 143 0.41 1.43 -3.80
N ASN A 144 0.95 1.90 -4.93
CA ASN A 144 0.96 3.33 -5.20
C ASN A 144 -0.50 3.80 -5.32
N ILE A 145 -0.90 4.75 -4.49
CA ILE A 145 -2.27 5.26 -4.48
C ILE A 145 -2.27 6.60 -5.22
N ALA A 146 -3.09 6.69 -6.27
CA ALA A 146 -3.28 7.94 -6.99
C ALA A 146 -3.96 8.99 -6.09
N PRO A 147 -3.69 10.29 -6.28
CA PRO A 147 -4.39 11.32 -5.55
C PRO A 147 -5.85 11.38 -6.03
N GLY A 148 -6.78 11.76 -5.15
CA GLY A 148 -8.20 11.69 -5.47
C GLY A 148 -8.79 10.27 -5.37
N ALA A 149 -7.95 9.25 -5.08
CA ALA A 149 -8.45 7.93 -4.77
C ALA A 149 -9.36 7.97 -3.54
N VAL A 150 -10.42 7.19 -3.63
CA VAL A 150 -11.39 7.04 -2.56
C VAL A 150 -10.85 6.03 -1.54
N VAL A 151 -10.99 6.36 -0.26
CA VAL A 151 -10.33 5.68 0.86
C VAL A 151 -11.29 4.70 1.50
N VAL A 152 -10.92 3.42 1.57
CA VAL A 152 -11.63 2.42 2.37
C VAL A 152 -10.97 2.28 3.74
N ARG A 153 -11.76 2.44 4.80
CA ARG A 153 -11.28 2.22 6.16
C ARG A 153 -11.13 0.72 6.45
N SER A 154 -9.89 0.26 6.61
CA SER A 154 -9.62 -1.07 7.19
C SER A 154 -9.77 -0.98 8.70
N ALA A 155 -10.75 -1.69 9.28
CA ALA A 155 -10.87 -1.84 10.73
C ALA A 155 -9.83 -2.83 11.28
N SER A 156 -8.53 -2.60 11.03
CA SER A 156 -7.42 -3.29 11.70
C SER A 156 -6.90 -2.50 12.90
N GLY A 157 -7.17 -1.19 12.96
CA GLY A 157 -6.77 -0.32 14.06
C GLY A 157 -7.83 -0.21 15.15
N ASP A 158 -7.66 -0.96 16.24
CA ASP A 158 -8.18 -0.51 17.52
C ASP A 158 -7.43 0.79 17.88
N PRO A 159 -8.12 1.94 18.10
CA PRO A 159 -7.46 3.18 18.51
C PRO A 159 -6.68 3.04 19.82
N SER A 160 -6.90 1.96 20.59
CA SER A 160 -6.12 1.60 21.77
C SER A 160 -4.75 0.96 21.45
N THR A 161 -4.55 0.44 20.23
CA THR A 161 -3.30 -0.23 19.80
C THR A 161 -2.35 0.69 19.03
N GLY A 162 -2.78 1.91 18.67
CA GLY A 162 -1.93 2.88 17.98
C GLY A 162 -1.72 2.60 16.48
N SER A 163 -2.51 1.71 15.88
CA SER A 163 -2.54 1.50 14.43
C SER A 163 -3.31 2.64 13.74
N MET A 164 -2.71 3.23 12.71
CA MET A 164 -3.33 4.30 11.93
C MET A 164 -4.38 3.75 10.96
N ASP A 165 -5.37 4.58 10.61
CA ASP A 165 -6.27 4.28 9.49
C ASP A 165 -5.44 4.06 8.20
N GLU A 166 -5.79 3.05 7.41
CA GLU A 166 -5.11 2.71 6.16
C GLU A 166 -5.81 3.37 4.96
N ILE A 167 -5.05 3.82 3.96
CA ILE A 167 -5.59 4.15 2.65
C ILE A 167 -5.34 3.01 1.67
N ARG A 168 -6.33 2.70 0.83
CA ARG A 168 -6.15 1.81 -0.32
C ARG A 168 -7.13 2.19 -1.41
N ASN A 169 -6.83 1.77 -2.65
CA ASN A 169 -7.78 1.88 -3.74
C ASN A 169 -9.03 1.05 -3.41
N VAL A 170 -10.19 1.63 -3.71
CA VAL A 170 -11.47 0.92 -3.62
C VAL A 170 -11.55 -0.12 -4.73
N THR A 171 -12.20 -1.24 -4.45
CA THR A 171 -12.44 -2.33 -5.40
C THR A 171 -13.94 -2.49 -5.63
N GLY A 172 -14.34 -3.19 -6.71
CA GLY A 172 -15.76 -3.46 -6.99
C GLY A 172 -16.51 -4.19 -5.85
N SER A 173 -15.78 -4.91 -4.99
CA SER A 173 -16.31 -5.61 -3.81
C SER A 173 -16.55 -4.73 -2.58
N ASP A 174 -16.03 -3.50 -2.56
CA ASP A 174 -16.22 -2.61 -1.43
C ASP A 174 -17.65 -2.03 -1.40
N ALA A 175 -18.23 -1.97 -0.21
CA ALA A 175 -19.49 -1.29 0.02
C ALA A 175 -19.27 0.23 0.08
N VAL A 176 -20.21 1.02 -0.44
CA VAL A 176 -20.11 2.48 -0.37
C VAL A 176 -20.05 2.98 1.08
N THR A 177 -20.67 2.26 2.02
CA THR A 177 -20.58 2.54 3.46
C THR A 177 -19.19 2.30 4.07
N ALA A 178 -18.29 1.61 3.36
CA ALA A 178 -16.90 1.40 3.79
C ALA A 178 -15.96 2.52 3.32
N VAL A 179 -16.42 3.38 2.41
CA VAL A 179 -15.69 4.56 1.95
C VAL A 179 -15.74 5.63 3.02
N TRP A 180 -14.57 6.08 3.46
CA TRP A 180 -14.42 7.03 4.56
C TRP A 180 -14.02 8.44 4.11
N GLY A 181 -13.37 8.58 2.95
CA GLY A 181 -12.93 9.88 2.45
C GLY A 181 -12.21 9.81 1.12
N ILE A 182 -11.59 10.93 0.73
CA ILE A 182 -10.72 11.02 -0.45
C ILE A 182 -9.30 11.34 0.01
N ALA A 183 -8.32 10.60 -0.50
CA ALA A 183 -6.92 10.90 -0.28
C ALA A 183 -6.56 12.19 -1.01
N GLU A 184 -6.19 13.22 -0.26
CA GLU A 184 -5.81 14.52 -0.79
C GLU A 184 -4.34 14.50 -1.22
N GLN A 185 -4.05 15.07 -2.38
CA GLN A 185 -2.68 15.43 -2.73
C GLN A 185 -2.20 16.55 -1.79
N VAL A 186 -1.25 16.23 -0.92
CA VAL A 186 -0.40 17.23 -0.27
C VAL A 186 0.83 17.36 -1.16
N GLN A 187 0.88 18.42 -1.96
CA GLN A 187 2.07 18.70 -2.77
C GLN A 187 3.25 18.94 -1.81
N ILE A 188 4.21 18.01 -1.80
CA ILE A 188 5.50 18.20 -1.13
C ILE A 188 6.42 18.85 -2.18
N PRO A 189 6.93 20.08 -1.94
CA PRO A 189 7.78 20.79 -2.91
C PRO A 189 9.01 19.99 -3.39
N ASP A 190 9.48 19.05 -2.58
CA ASP A 190 10.66 18.22 -2.85
C ASP A 190 10.37 16.97 -3.71
N GLU A 191 9.10 16.70 -4.03
CA GLU A 191 8.69 15.62 -4.97
C GLU A 191 8.50 16.11 -6.40
N ILE A 192 8.87 17.36 -6.65
CA ILE A 192 9.03 17.91 -7.99
C ILE A 192 10.44 17.52 -8.44
N ASP A 193 10.53 16.67 -9.45
CA ASP A 193 11.83 16.26 -9.99
C ASP A 193 12.57 17.46 -10.62
N GLU A 194 13.82 17.26 -10.99
CA GLU A 194 14.66 18.28 -11.64
C GLU A 194 14.09 18.84 -12.95
N ASN A 195 13.09 18.16 -13.53
CA ASN A 195 12.39 18.56 -14.75
C ASN A 195 11.04 19.25 -14.46
N GLY A 196 10.68 19.45 -13.19
CA GLY A 196 9.40 20.02 -12.81
C GLY A 196 8.24 19.01 -12.81
N ASN A 197 8.51 17.72 -13.00
CA ASN A 197 7.47 16.69 -12.97
C ASN A 197 7.08 16.43 -11.52
N VAL A 198 5.78 16.37 -11.29
CA VAL A 198 5.21 16.06 -9.99
C VAL A 198 4.98 14.55 -9.92
N ASP A 199 5.61 13.85 -8.98
CA ASP A 199 5.13 12.52 -8.62
C ASP A 199 3.74 12.68 -7.99
N ARG A 200 2.73 12.14 -8.66
CA ARG A 200 1.34 12.28 -8.20
C ARG A 200 0.96 11.15 -7.26
N ASN A 201 1.77 10.11 -7.13
CA ASN A 201 1.39 8.92 -6.38
C ASN A 201 1.81 9.03 -4.92
N ILE A 202 0.90 8.61 -4.04
CA ILE A 202 1.23 8.36 -2.63
C ILE A 202 1.98 7.02 -2.59
N LYS A 203 3.24 7.06 -2.16
CA LYS A 203 4.08 5.87 -2.08
C LYS A 203 3.69 5.02 -0.86
N PRO A 204 4.01 3.72 -0.88
CA PRO A 204 3.84 2.86 0.28
C PRO A 204 4.53 3.48 1.51
N GLY A 205 3.83 3.50 2.64
CA GLY A 205 4.31 4.03 3.92
C GLY A 205 4.13 5.53 4.11
N GLU A 206 3.79 6.25 3.04
CA GLU A 206 3.51 7.67 3.15
C GLU A 206 2.16 7.93 3.81
N HIS A 207 2.09 9.05 4.53
CA HIS A 207 0.85 9.51 5.14
C HIS A 207 0.17 10.50 4.19
N ALA A 208 -1.12 10.29 3.96
CA ALA A 208 -1.95 11.22 3.22
C ALA A 208 -2.98 11.89 4.14
N SER A 209 -3.26 13.16 3.86
CA SER A 209 -4.42 13.84 4.46
C SER A 209 -5.69 13.32 3.79
N VAL A 210 -6.71 13.00 4.58
CA VAL A 210 -7.98 12.47 4.07
C VAL A 210 -9.07 13.52 4.21
N ALA A 211 -9.67 13.86 3.08
CA ALA A 211 -10.82 14.74 2.98
C ALA A 211 -12.11 13.95 3.22
N THR A 212 -12.79 14.23 4.34
CA THR A 212 -14.08 13.61 4.68
C THR A 212 -15.27 14.55 4.43
N LYS A 213 -15.04 15.86 4.40
CA LYS A 213 -16.08 16.87 4.15
C LYS A 213 -15.50 18.17 3.60
N GLY A 214 -16.29 18.91 2.83
CA GLY A 214 -15.92 20.24 2.31
C GLY A 214 -16.15 20.40 0.82
N TYR A 215 -15.39 21.30 0.19
CA TYR A 215 -15.45 21.56 -1.25
C TYR A 215 -14.09 21.26 -1.88
N PHE A 216 -14.10 20.50 -2.97
CA PHE A 216 -12.88 19.98 -3.60
C PHE A 216 -12.99 20.04 -5.11
N TRP A 217 -11.89 20.37 -5.76
CA TRP A 217 -11.71 20.18 -7.20
C TRP A 217 -11.20 18.77 -7.43
N LEU A 218 -11.94 17.98 -8.18
CA LEU A 218 -11.59 16.60 -8.52
C LEU A 218 -11.54 16.42 -10.03
N GLU A 219 -10.65 15.55 -10.48
CA GLU A 219 -10.52 15.17 -11.88
C GLU A 219 -11.75 14.38 -12.36
N THR A 220 -12.15 14.60 -13.60
CA THR A 220 -13.35 14.01 -14.22
C THR A 220 -12.97 13.27 -15.51
N GLU A 221 -13.51 12.08 -15.73
CA GLU A 221 -13.35 11.38 -17.02
C GLU A 221 -14.34 11.84 -18.08
N THR A 222 -15.51 12.34 -17.65
CA THR A 222 -16.56 12.85 -18.52
C THR A 222 -16.99 14.24 -18.09
N ALA A 223 -17.63 14.99 -18.98
CA ALA A 223 -18.27 16.25 -18.61
C ALA A 223 -19.36 15.98 -17.56
N LEU A 224 -19.40 16.83 -16.52
CA LEU A 224 -20.33 16.70 -15.40
C LEU A 224 -21.19 17.95 -15.26
N SER A 225 -22.51 17.76 -15.14
CA SER A 225 -23.46 18.82 -14.78
C SER A 225 -23.75 18.82 -13.28
N THR A 226 -24.33 19.92 -12.77
CA THR A 226 -24.79 20.01 -11.36
C THR A 226 -26.00 19.14 -11.05
N SER A 227 -26.68 18.60 -12.07
CA SER A 227 -27.80 17.68 -11.94
C SER A 227 -27.41 16.21 -12.13
N ASP A 228 -26.16 15.94 -12.51
CA ASP A 228 -25.72 14.58 -12.77
C ASP A 228 -25.61 13.78 -11.47
N THR A 229 -25.94 12.49 -11.54
CA THR A 229 -25.59 11.55 -10.48
C THR A 229 -24.08 11.35 -10.53
N VAL A 230 -23.40 11.56 -9.41
CA VAL A 230 -21.94 11.46 -9.35
C VAL A 230 -21.54 10.02 -9.11
N TYR A 231 -20.78 9.47 -10.05
CA TYR A 231 -20.09 8.20 -9.90
C TYR A 231 -18.60 8.46 -9.72
N VAL A 232 -17.93 7.61 -8.93
CA VAL A 232 -16.46 7.63 -8.80
C VAL A 232 -15.89 6.31 -9.26
N ARG A 233 -14.88 6.37 -10.14
CA ARG A 233 -14.14 5.19 -10.58
C ARG A 233 -13.28 4.67 -9.44
N PHE A 234 -13.47 3.41 -9.09
CA PHE A 234 -12.74 2.74 -8.03
C PHE A 234 -11.66 1.82 -8.58
N THR A 235 -11.92 1.14 -9.69
CA THR A 235 -10.92 0.31 -10.38
C THR A 235 -10.57 0.95 -11.71
N ALA A 236 -9.28 1.18 -11.95
CA ALA A 236 -8.79 1.67 -13.23
C ALA A 236 -8.67 0.52 -14.24
N GLY A 237 -9.36 0.64 -15.38
CA GLY A 237 -9.10 -0.16 -16.58
C GLY A 237 -7.99 0.41 -17.45
N ALA A 238 -7.88 -0.08 -18.69
CA ALA A 238 -6.88 0.40 -19.64
C ALA A 238 -7.22 1.83 -20.12
N GLY A 239 -6.39 2.80 -19.75
CA GLY A 239 -6.57 4.21 -20.12
C GLY A 239 -7.49 4.99 -19.18
N GLU A 240 -7.87 4.41 -18.05
CA GLU A 240 -8.75 5.00 -17.05
C GLU A 240 -7.98 5.27 -15.75
N THR A 241 -8.51 6.12 -14.87
CA THR A 241 -7.82 6.47 -13.61
C THR A 241 -8.77 6.37 -12.42
N ALA A 242 -8.39 5.58 -11.43
CA ALA A 242 -9.14 5.45 -10.18
C ALA A 242 -9.17 6.80 -9.44
N GLY A 243 -10.31 7.12 -8.83
CA GLY A 243 -10.57 8.39 -8.16
C GLY A 243 -11.28 9.44 -9.02
N HIS A 244 -11.38 9.23 -10.34
CA HIS A 244 -12.01 10.19 -11.23
C HIS A 244 -13.54 10.16 -11.16
N LEU A 245 -14.15 11.32 -11.34
CA LEU A 245 -15.60 11.49 -11.36
C LEU A 245 -16.19 11.20 -12.74
N ARG A 246 -17.44 10.69 -12.74
CA ARG A 246 -18.26 10.37 -13.92
C ARG A 246 -19.74 10.61 -13.66
N ASN A 247 -20.54 10.62 -14.73
CA ASN A 247 -22.00 10.76 -14.69
C ASN A 247 -22.76 9.49 -15.07
N ASP A 248 -22.07 8.39 -15.32
CA ASP A 248 -22.65 7.11 -15.70
C ASP A 248 -22.17 5.96 -14.81
N ALA A 249 -23.04 4.94 -14.67
CA ALA A 249 -22.70 3.69 -14.03
C ALA A 249 -22.05 2.75 -15.06
N ASP A 250 -20.96 2.11 -14.65
CA ASP A 250 -20.04 1.39 -15.53
C ASP A 250 -19.99 -0.13 -15.20
N GLY A 251 -21.10 -0.67 -14.69
CA GLY A 251 -21.24 -2.12 -14.53
C GLY A 251 -20.35 -2.78 -13.46
N GLY A 252 -19.49 -2.06 -12.73
CA GLY A 252 -18.87 -2.55 -11.49
C GLY A 252 -17.61 -1.84 -11.00
N ASP A 253 -16.97 -1.06 -11.84
CA ASP A 253 -15.73 -0.32 -11.60
C ASP A 253 -15.95 1.13 -11.15
N ALA A 254 -17.13 1.71 -11.40
CA ALA A 254 -17.60 2.96 -10.82
C ALA A 254 -18.75 2.74 -9.81
N LYS A 255 -18.79 3.53 -8.74
CA LYS A 255 -19.86 3.49 -7.74
C LYS A 255 -20.57 4.83 -7.60
N ASP A 256 -21.87 4.75 -7.34
CA ASP A 256 -22.70 5.90 -7.04
C ASP A 256 -22.27 6.53 -5.71
N MET A 257 -21.85 7.78 -5.78
CA MET A 257 -21.43 8.61 -4.65
C MET A 257 -22.41 9.76 -4.39
N SER A 258 -23.56 9.79 -5.05
CA SER A 258 -24.53 10.90 -4.97
C SER A 258 -25.07 11.17 -3.56
N ALA A 259 -25.04 10.18 -2.67
CA ALA A 259 -25.38 10.36 -1.27
C ALA A 259 -24.33 11.17 -0.47
N TYR A 260 -23.10 11.23 -0.96
CA TYR A 260 -21.94 11.82 -0.27
C TYR A 260 -21.31 12.97 -1.05
N MET A 261 -21.54 13.05 -2.36
CA MET A 261 -20.93 14.02 -3.26
C MET A 261 -21.97 14.69 -4.14
N LYS A 262 -21.78 15.99 -4.35
CA LYS A 262 -22.60 16.79 -5.26
C LYS A 262 -21.73 17.72 -6.08
N VAL A 263 -21.92 17.73 -7.39
CA VAL A 263 -21.29 18.73 -8.29
C VAL A 263 -21.90 20.10 -8.02
N ILE A 264 -21.02 21.05 -7.72
CA ILE A 264 -21.37 22.46 -7.49
C ILE A 264 -20.93 23.31 -8.68
N THR A 265 -19.73 23.05 -9.20
CA THR A 265 -19.23 23.67 -10.44
C THR A 265 -19.00 22.57 -11.49
N PRO A 266 -19.71 22.62 -12.64
CA PRO A 266 -19.60 21.65 -13.74
C PRO A 266 -18.18 21.46 -14.27
N ALA A 267 -17.90 20.26 -14.77
CA ALA A 267 -16.78 20.01 -15.67
C ALA A 267 -17.27 20.06 -17.13
N THR A 268 -16.52 20.73 -17.99
CA THR A 268 -16.80 20.78 -19.43
C THR A 268 -15.91 19.79 -20.18
N SER A 269 -16.18 19.54 -21.46
CA SER A 269 -15.28 18.73 -22.32
C SER A 269 -13.84 19.25 -22.35
N ASP A 270 -13.66 20.55 -22.06
CA ASP A 270 -12.38 21.25 -22.16
C ASP A 270 -11.70 21.41 -20.78
N SER A 271 -12.41 21.09 -19.69
CA SER A 271 -11.93 21.16 -18.31
C SER A 271 -12.25 19.86 -17.59
N LEU A 272 -11.24 19.00 -17.43
CA LEU A 272 -11.35 17.72 -16.73
C LEU A 272 -11.43 17.85 -15.20
N PHE A 273 -11.97 18.96 -14.69
CA PHE A 273 -12.12 19.21 -13.26
C PHE A 273 -13.52 19.73 -12.96
N ALA A 274 -14.16 19.14 -11.95
CA ALA A 274 -15.39 19.63 -11.35
C ALA A 274 -15.14 20.02 -9.89
N GLU A 275 -15.84 21.06 -9.44
CA GLU A 275 -15.92 21.34 -8.00
C GLU A 275 -17.07 20.55 -7.41
N VAL A 276 -16.77 19.73 -6.41
CA VAL A 276 -17.74 18.94 -5.67
C VAL A 276 -17.81 19.36 -4.21
N SER A 277 -19.01 19.32 -3.65
CA SER A 277 -19.21 19.27 -2.22
C SER A 277 -19.19 17.81 -1.77
N ILE A 278 -18.41 17.52 -0.74
CA ILE A 278 -18.24 16.20 -0.14
C ILE A 278 -18.77 16.23 1.29
N ASN A 279 -19.46 15.17 1.69
CA ASN A 279 -19.91 14.92 3.04
C ASN A 279 -19.98 13.41 3.33
N PHE A 280 -18.82 12.81 3.63
CA PHE A 280 -18.73 11.50 4.27
C PHE A 280 -19.07 11.71 5.74
N ALA A 281 -20.34 11.50 6.09
CA ALA A 281 -20.73 11.47 7.49
C ALA A 281 -19.91 10.38 8.22
N PRO A 282 -19.34 10.66 9.40
CA PRO A 282 -18.58 9.68 10.16
C PRO A 282 -19.43 8.50 10.63
#